data_AF-A0A6C0E715-F1
#
_entry.id   AF-A0A6C0E715-F1
#
_cell.length_a   1.000
_cell.length_b   1.000
_cell.length_c   1.000
_cell.angle_alpha   90.00
_cell.angle_beta   90.00
_cell.angle_gamma   90.00
#
_symmetry.space_group_name_H-M   'P 1'
#
loop_
_entity.id
_entity.type
_entity.pdbx_description
1 polymer ?
#
loop_
_entity_poly.entity_id
_entity_poly.type
_entity_poly.pdbx_seq_one_letter_code
_entity_poly.pdbx_strand_id
1 'polypeptide(L)'
;MLHNINTNPYLLGIAYIILNVGGRFMALSVTPAQEAFLQNILFRPLLLFAIMFIGTRNLVVAFWLTTAIIIVMHYLLNEESDWYLLKPRYPTH
;
A
#
# COMPACT_ATOMS: atom_id res chain seq x y z
N MET A 1 9.90 -18.14 17.15
CA MET A 1 10.59 -16.86 16.85
C MET A 1 9.70 -15.84 16.12
N LEU A 2 9.06 -16.19 15.00
CA LEU A 2 8.18 -15.25 14.26
C LEU A 2 6.88 -14.85 15.00
N HIS A 3 6.37 -15.71 15.89
CA HIS A 3 5.12 -15.44 16.63
C HIS A 3 5.23 -14.19 17.53
N ASN A 4 6.38 -13.94 18.13
CA ASN A 4 6.58 -12.82 19.07
C ASN A 4 6.67 -11.45 18.38
N ILE A 5 6.98 -11.42 17.08
CA ILE A 5 7.07 -10.19 16.31
C ILE A 5 5.66 -9.78 15.84
N ASN A 6 4.87 -10.75 15.40
CA ASN A 6 3.53 -10.56 14.87
C ASN A 6 2.52 -10.00 15.89
N THR A 7 2.70 -10.28 17.18
CA THR A 7 1.85 -9.76 18.27
C THR A 7 2.47 -8.60 19.02
N ASN A 8 3.64 -8.10 18.59
CA ASN A 8 4.35 -7.03 19.28
C ASN A 8 3.53 -5.71 19.27
N PRO A 9 3.13 -5.18 20.44
CA PRO A 9 2.33 -3.95 20.53
C PRO A 9 3.00 -2.74 19.89
N TYR A 10 4.34 -2.68 19.87
CA TYR A 10 5.09 -1.59 19.23
C TYR A 10 4.92 -1.58 17.71
N LEU A 11 4.99 -2.75 17.07
CA LEU A 11 4.81 -2.84 15.61
C LEU A 11 3.40 -2.43 15.18
N LEU A 12 2.42 -2.74 16.02
CA LEU A 12 1.02 -2.38 15.77
C LEU A 12 0.79 -0.90 15.99
N GLY A 13 1.38 -0.34 17.07
CA GLY A 13 1.37 1.10 17.30
C GLY A 13 1.97 1.88 16.14
N ILE A 14 3.12 1.43 15.61
CA ILE A 14 3.75 2.02 14.43
C ILE A 14 2.82 1.95 13.22
N ALA A 15 2.18 0.80 12.97
CA ALA A 15 1.24 0.64 11.86
C ALA A 15 0.04 1.59 11.98
N TYR A 16 -0.52 1.77 13.18
CA TYR A 16 -1.63 2.71 13.41
C TYR A 16 -1.22 4.18 13.19
N ILE A 17 0.01 4.54 13.57
CA ILE A 17 0.54 5.89 13.33
C ILE A 17 0.69 6.12 11.82
N ILE A 18 1.29 5.17 11.10
CA ILE A 18 1.45 5.22 9.64
C ILE A 18 0.08 5.40 8.97
N LEU A 19 -0.93 4.65 9.40
CA LEU A 19 -2.29 4.76 8.86
C LEU A 19 -2.93 6.12 9.13
N ASN A 20 -2.80 6.65 10.36
CA ASN A 20 -3.35 7.95 10.72
C ASN A 20 -2.67 9.10 9.99
N VAL A 21 -1.37 9.00 9.79
CA VAL A 21 -0.59 9.93 8.97
C VAL A 21 -1.13 9.86 7.54
N GLY A 22 -1.25 8.64 6.97
CA GLY A 22 -1.91 8.34 5.69
C GLY A 22 -3.28 8.99 5.49
N GLY A 23 -4.19 8.84 6.46
CA GLY A 23 -5.55 9.38 6.41
C GLY A 23 -5.63 10.90 6.60
N ARG A 24 -4.76 11.51 7.42
CA ARG A 24 -4.69 12.96 7.60
C ARG A 24 -4.28 13.71 6.32
N PHE A 25 -3.66 13.06 5.35
CA PHE A 25 -3.27 13.68 4.07
C PHE A 25 -4.43 13.98 3.12
N MET A 26 -5.57 13.27 3.24
CA MET A 26 -6.73 13.58 2.39
C MET A 26 -7.48 14.83 2.84
N ALA A 27 -7.18 15.37 4.04
CA ALA A 27 -8.01 16.36 4.71
C ALA A 27 -7.32 17.70 5.04
N LEU A 28 -5.99 17.83 4.92
CA LEU A 28 -5.25 19.05 5.33
C LEU A 28 -4.29 19.54 4.25
N SER A 29 -4.10 20.87 4.17
CA SER A 29 -3.09 21.54 3.34
C SER A 29 -1.69 21.15 3.81
N VAL A 30 -1.05 20.25 3.07
CA VAL A 30 0.27 19.68 3.34
C VAL A 30 1.36 20.71 2.99
N THR A 31 2.47 20.77 3.76
CA THR A 31 3.60 21.65 3.39
C THR A 31 4.38 21.08 2.19
N PRO A 32 5.14 21.89 1.41
CA PRO A 32 5.88 21.38 0.26
C PRO A 32 6.87 20.24 0.59
N ALA A 33 7.52 20.31 1.76
CA ALA A 33 8.44 19.26 2.21
C ALA A 33 7.71 17.96 2.58
N GLN A 34 6.51 18.07 3.17
CA GLN A 34 5.67 16.92 3.44
C GLN A 34 5.13 16.32 2.14
N GLU A 35 4.71 17.14 1.18
CA GLU A 35 4.26 16.67 -0.14
C GLU A 35 5.36 15.89 -0.87
N ALA A 36 6.60 16.39 -0.87
CA ALA A 36 7.74 15.68 -1.47
C ALA A 36 8.02 14.32 -0.79
N PHE A 37 7.89 14.23 0.53
CA PHE A 37 8.00 12.96 1.25
C PHE A 37 6.88 11.97 0.86
N LEU A 38 5.68 12.47 0.57
CA LEU A 38 4.50 11.65 0.24
C LEU A 38 4.46 11.23 -1.23
N GLN A 39 5.04 12.03 -2.11
CA GLN A 39 5.27 11.66 -3.51
C GLN A 39 6.39 10.62 -3.65
N ASN A 40 7.05 10.23 -2.56
CA ASN A 40 8.01 9.15 -2.59
C ASN A 40 7.32 7.83 -3.00
N ILE A 41 7.89 7.17 -4.00
CA ILE A 41 7.41 5.91 -4.57
C ILE A 41 7.19 4.81 -3.52
N LEU A 42 7.91 4.87 -2.39
CA LEU A 42 7.80 3.90 -1.31
C LEU A 42 6.66 4.17 -0.33
N PHE A 43 6.14 5.40 -0.28
CA PHE A 43 5.17 5.79 0.74
C PHE A 43 3.82 5.08 0.57
N ARG A 44 3.30 5.02 -0.66
CA ARG A 44 2.03 4.34 -0.98
C ARG A 44 2.08 2.83 -0.67
N PRO A 45 3.10 2.05 -1.11
CA PRO A 45 3.28 0.67 -0.68
C PRO A 45 3.36 0.47 0.83
N LEU A 46 4.04 1.39 1.55
CA LEU A 46 4.18 1.32 3.00
C LEU A 46 2.84 1.47 3.72
N LEU A 47 1.98 2.39 3.25
CA LEU A 47 0.62 2.55 3.76
C LEU A 47 -0.23 1.29 3.54
N LEU A 48 -0.20 0.73 2.32
CA LEU A 48 -0.92 -0.51 2.00
C LEU A 48 -0.43 -1.67 2.89
N PHE A 49 0.88 -1.77 3.08
CA PHE A 49 1.47 -2.76 3.98
C PHE A 49 0.98 -2.59 5.42
N ALA A 50 0.94 -1.36 5.94
CA ALA A 50 0.44 -1.11 7.29
C ALA A 50 -1.02 -1.56 7.45
N ILE A 51 -1.89 -1.29 6.47
CA ILE A 51 -3.29 -1.75 6.47
C ILE A 51 -3.35 -3.28 6.50
N MET A 52 -2.61 -3.95 5.59
CA MET A 52 -2.59 -5.41 5.52
C MET A 52 -2.02 -6.04 6.79
N PHE A 53 -1.01 -5.42 7.40
CA PHE A 53 -0.41 -5.90 8.65
C PHE A 53 -1.35 -5.78 9.84
N ILE A 54 -2.07 -4.66 9.96
CA ILE A 54 -3.10 -4.50 10.99
C ILE A 54 -4.17 -5.57 10.87
N GLY A 55 -4.65 -5.85 9.65
CA GLY A 55 -5.70 -6.84 9.40
C GLY A 55 -5.24 -8.29 9.60
N THR A 56 -4.05 -8.64 9.14
CA THR A 56 -3.55 -10.03 9.18
C THR A 56 -2.80 -10.38 10.46
N ARG A 57 -2.26 -9.38 11.16
CA ARG A 57 -1.38 -9.56 12.33
C ARG A 57 -0.20 -10.48 12.03
N ASN A 58 0.24 -10.54 10.77
CA ASN A 58 1.33 -11.39 10.35
C ASN A 58 2.17 -10.66 9.29
N LEU A 59 3.42 -10.35 9.64
CA LEU A 59 4.32 -9.58 8.76
C LEU A 59 4.52 -10.25 7.40
N VAL A 60 4.69 -11.57 7.38
CA VAL A 60 4.95 -12.32 6.14
C VAL A 60 3.72 -12.31 5.25
N VAL A 61 2.54 -12.56 5.83
CA VAL A 61 1.27 -12.54 5.07
C VAL A 61 0.98 -11.13 4.56
N ALA A 62 1.14 -10.11 5.40
CA ALA A 62 0.93 -8.71 5.02
C ALA A 62 1.85 -8.28 3.88
N PHE A 63 3.12 -8.72 3.91
CA PHE A 63 4.08 -8.44 2.85
C PHE A 63 3.62 -9.02 1.52
N TRP A 64 3.32 -10.33 1.49
CA TRP A 64 2.89 -10.99 0.26
C TRP A 64 1.56 -10.47 -0.28
N LEU A 65 0.60 -10.15 0.58
CA LEU A 65 -0.66 -9.52 0.16
C LEU A 65 -0.44 -8.13 -0.45
N THR A 66 0.47 -7.35 0.14
CA THR A 66 0.81 -6.02 -0.39
C THR A 66 1.52 -6.12 -1.74
N THR A 67 2.45 -7.05 -1.89
CA THR A 67 3.09 -7.30 -3.18
C THR A 67 2.07 -7.75 -4.23
N ALA A 68 1.17 -8.67 -3.87
CA ALA A 68 0.14 -9.16 -4.78
C ALA A 68 -0.79 -8.02 -5.25
N ILE A 69 -1.28 -7.17 -4.33
CA ILE A 69 -2.18 -6.08 -4.72
C ILE A 69 -1.47 -5.03 -5.59
N ILE A 70 -0.19 -4.75 -5.31
CA ILE A 70 0.60 -3.82 -6.15
C ILE A 70 0.74 -4.38 -7.56
N ILE A 71 1.07 -5.68 -7.69
CA ILE A 71 1.18 -6.33 -9.01
C ILE A 71 -0.15 -6.25 -9.76
N VAL A 72 -1.24 -6.62 -9.10
CA VAL A 72 -2.58 -6.58 -9.71
C VAL A 72 -2.92 -5.17 -10.18
N MET A 73 -2.73 -4.16 -9.33
CA MET A 73 -3.13 -2.79 -9.64
C MET A 73 -2.23 -2.10 -10.65
N HIS A 74 -0.91 -2.31 -10.61
CA HIS A 74 0.04 -1.60 -11.47
C HIS A 74 0.31 -2.29 -12.81
N TYR A 75 0.09 -3.61 -12.89
CA TYR A 75 0.36 -4.38 -14.10
C TYR A 75 -0.91 -4.97 -14.71
N LEU A 76 -1.70 -5.71 -13.93
CA LEU A 76 -2.83 -6.46 -14.51
C LEU A 76 -4.03 -5.55 -14.82
N LEU A 77 -4.28 -4.54 -13.97
CA LEU A 77 -5.43 -3.64 -14.06
C LEU A 77 -5.07 -2.22 -14.50
N ASN A 78 -3.80 -1.98 -14.84
CA ASN A 78 -3.35 -0.69 -15.33
C ASN A 78 -3.41 -0.64 -16.86
N GLU A 79 -4.23 0.26 -17.40
CA GLU A 79 -4.42 0.44 -18.85
C GLU A 79 -3.14 0.81 -19.60
N GLU A 80 -2.19 1.45 -18.92
CA GLU A 80 -0.88 1.81 -19.49
C GLU A 80 0.13 0.65 -19.46
N SER A 81 -0.18 -0.45 -18.77
CA SER A 81 0.71 -1.61 -18.70
C SER A 81 0.57 -2.50 -19.92
N ASP A 82 1.69 -3.01 -20.44
CA ASP A 82 1.70 -4.04 -21.48
C ASP A 82 0.94 -5.33 -21.06
N TRP A 83 0.75 -5.53 -19.74
CA TRP A 83 0.13 -6.70 -19.13
C TRP A 83 -1.33 -6.46 -18.75
N TYR A 84 -1.94 -5.37 -19.25
CA TYR A 84 -3.33 -5.02 -18.99
C TYR A 84 -4.29 -6.11 -19.46
N LEU A 85 -4.93 -6.79 -18.50
CA LEU A 85 -5.77 -7.95 -18.77
C LEU A 85 -7.14 -7.58 -19.35
N LEU A 86 -7.60 -6.35 -19.12
CA LEU A 86 -8.94 -5.90 -19.54
C LEU A 86 -8.92 -5.22 -20.91
N LYS A 87 -7.84 -5.37 -21.70
CA LYS A 87 -7.74 -4.75 -23.03
C LYS A 87 -8.87 -5.23 -23.92
N PRO A 88 -9.71 -4.33 -24.48
CA PRO A 88 -10.79 -4.74 -25.36
C PRO A 88 -10.22 -5.47 -26.58
N ARG A 89 -10.76 -6.68 -26.84
CA ARG A 89 -10.29 -7.58 -27.90
C ARG A 89 -10.66 -7.09 -29.31
N TYR A 90 -11.43 -6.03 -29.43
CA TYR A 90 -11.84 -5.41 -30.68
C TYR A 90 -11.66 -3.89 -30.57
N PRO A 91 -11.04 -3.21 -31.55
CA PRO A 91 -11.06 -1.76 -31.58
C PRO A 91 -12.51 -1.32 -31.80
N THR A 92 -13.10 -0.68 -30.80
CA THR A 92 -14.36 0.05 -30.99
C THR A 92 -14.05 1.25 -31.88
N HIS A 93 -14.50 1.16 -33.13
CA HIS A 93 -14.61 2.30 -34.04
C HIS A 93 -15.60 3.33 -33.52
#